data_AF-A0A9D1DFA2-F1
#
_entry.id   AF-A0A9D1DFA2-F1
#
_cell.length_a   1.000
_cell.length_b   1.000
_cell.length_c   1.000
_cell.angle_alpha   90.00
_cell.angle_beta   90.00
_cell.angle_gamma   90.00
#
_symmetry.space_group_name_H-M   'P 1'
#
loop_
_entity.id
_entity.type
_entity.pdbx_description
1 polymer ?
#
loop_
_entity_poly.entity_id
_entity_poly.type
_entity_poly.pdbx_seq_one_letter_code
_entity_poly.pdbx_strand_id
1 'polypeptide(L)' 'MSNFKNDLKLLGELQGLIDEAKKTANPPDYAKDVFGAISPVLKKAMPAARMRAVHQIDVLTRAKARLEELMEADYESD' A
#
# COMPACT_ATOMS: atom_id res chain seq x y z
N MET A 1 -12.96 -9.63 24.64
CA MET A 1 -11.60 -9.11 24.91
C MET A 1 -11.27 -8.15 23.79
N SER A 2 -11.00 -6.89 24.10
CA SER A 2 -10.76 -5.85 23.10
C SER A 2 -9.52 -6.19 22.25
N ASN A 3 -9.73 -6.37 20.94
CA ASN A 3 -8.66 -6.56 19.96
C ASN A 3 -8.00 -5.23 19.53
N PHE A 4 -8.37 -4.11 20.17
CA PHE A 4 -7.96 -2.75 19.79
C PHE A 4 -6.48 -2.59 19.48
N LYS A 5 -5.61 -3.12 20.35
CA LYS A 5 -4.15 -3.01 20.15
C LYS A 5 -3.68 -3.75 18.90
N ASN A 6 -4.30 -4.88 18.58
CA ASN A 6 -3.98 -5.65 17.39
C ASN A 6 -4.52 -4.94 16.14
N ASP A 7 -5.72 -4.37 16.22
CA ASP A 7 -6.33 -3.66 15.10
C ASP A 7 -5.58 -2.35 14.78
N LEU A 8 -5.16 -1.59 15.80
CA LEU A 8 -4.28 -0.44 15.64
C LEU A 8 -2.93 -0.81 15.01
N LYS A 9 -2.35 -1.96 15.40
CA LYS A 9 -1.11 -2.46 14.81
C LYS A 9 -1.32 -2.79 13.33
N LEU A 10 -2.41 -3.47 13.01
CA LEU A 10 -2.77 -3.82 11.64
C LEU A 10 -3.01 -2.57 10.78
N LEU A 11 -3.66 -1.52 11.30
CA LEU A 11 -3.80 -0.24 10.60
C LEU A 11 -2.45 0.39 10.25
N GLY A 12 -1.49 0.34 11.17
CA GLY A 12 -0.12 0.81 10.92
C GLY A 12 0.59 -0.01 9.85
N GLU A 13 0.45 -1.34 9.87
CA GLU A 13 1.03 -2.24 8.87
C GLU A 13 0.43 -1.98 7.47
N LEU A 14 -0.90 -1.83 7.38
CA LEU A 14 -1.59 -1.48 6.14
C LEU A 14 -1.11 -0.12 5.59
N GLN A 15 -0.93 0.89 6.45
CA GLN A 15 -0.39 2.18 6.05
C GLN A 15 1.04 2.06 5.50
N GLY A 16 1.90 1.28 6.15
CA GLY A 16 3.26 1.00 5.68
C GLY A 16 3.28 0.36 4.28
N LEU A 17 2.45 -0.65 4.06
CA LEU A 17 2.32 -1.32 2.76
C LEU A 17 1.79 -0.38 1.67
N ILE A 18 0.84 0.50 2.00
CA ILE A 18 0.34 1.53 1.08
C ILE A 18 1.48 2.46 0.66
N ASP A 19 2.32 2.89 1.60
CA ASP A 19 3.40 3.83 1.32
C ASP A 19 4.53 3.20 0.49
N GLU A 20 4.83 1.91 0.71
CA GLU A 20 5.72 1.13 -0.14
C GLU A 20 5.18 0.96 -1.57
N ALA A 21 3.90 0.62 -1.70
CA ALA A 21 3.25 0.50 -2.99
C ALA A 21 3.22 1.85 -3.74
N LYS A 22 3.01 2.98 -3.04
CA LYS A 22 3.09 4.34 -3.62
C LYS A 22 4.48 4.64 -4.18
N LYS A 23 5.56 4.27 -3.48
CA LYS A 23 6.95 4.43 -3.98
C LYS A 23 7.18 3.61 -5.24
N THR A 24 6.58 2.42 -5.34
CA THR A 24 6.67 1.57 -6.53
C THR A 24 5.84 2.10 -7.69
N ALA A 25 4.64 2.64 -7.41
CA ALA A 25 3.78 3.25 -8.42
C ALA A 25 4.33 4.57 -8.97
N ASN A 26 5.07 5.29 -8.12
CA ASN A 26 5.69 6.58 -8.41
C ASN A 26 7.17 6.56 -8.00
N PRO A 27 8.03 5.84 -8.77
CA PRO A 27 9.45 5.81 -8.47
C PRO A 27 10.04 7.23 -8.61
N PRO A 28 11.01 7.60 -7.76
CA PRO A 28 11.67 8.89 -7.86
C PRO A 28 12.38 9.04 -9.21
N ASP A 29 12.54 10.28 -9.69
CA ASP A 29 12.98 10.53 -11.07
C ASP A 29 14.36 9.96 -11.38
N TYR A 30 15.28 9.96 -10.40
CA TYR A 30 16.59 9.30 -10.55
C TYR A 30 16.49 7.78 -10.80
N ALA A 31 15.46 7.12 -10.27
CA ALA A 31 15.28 5.68 -10.43
C ALA A 31 14.75 5.36 -11.83
N LYS A 32 13.89 6.22 -12.41
CA LYS A 32 13.37 6.03 -13.77
C LYS A 32 14.50 6.03 -14.81
N ASP A 33 15.46 6.94 -14.66
CA ASP A 33 16.60 7.07 -15.56
C ASP A 33 17.57 5.89 -15.41
N VAL A 34 17.84 5.47 -14.17
CA VAL A 34 18.73 4.34 -13.88
C VAL A 34 18.11 3.01 -14.34
N PHE A 35 16.83 2.74 -14.06
CA PHE A 35 16.18 1.51 -14.51
C PHE A 35 16.02 1.43 -16.03
N GLY A 36 15.80 2.57 -16.69
CA GLY A 36 15.74 2.66 -18.14
C GLY A 36 17.09 2.38 -18.82
N ALA A 37 18.19 2.74 -18.16
CA ALA A 37 19.55 2.55 -18.67
C ALA A 37 20.13 1.15 -18.41
N ILE A 38 19.71 0.46 -17.34
CA ILE A 38 20.32 -0.82 -16.92
C ILE A 38 19.83 -2.03 -17.74
N SER A 39 18.56 -2.08 -18.15
CA SER A 39 18.07 -3.24 -18.91
C SER A 39 16.78 -2.96 -19.69
N PRO A 40 16.73 -3.30 -21.00
CA PRO A 40 15.50 -3.26 -21.80
C PRO A 40 14.37 -4.14 -21.24
N VAL A 41 14.72 -5.23 -20.55
CA VAL A 41 13.75 -6.16 -19.94
C VAL A 41 13.07 -5.49 -18.74
N LEU A 42 13.84 -4.82 -17.89
CA LEU A 42 13.31 -4.08 -16.74
C LEU A 42 12.39 -2.94 -17.19
N LYS A 43 12.79 -2.18 -18.22
CA LYS A 43 11.96 -1.13 -18.80
C LYS A 43 10.59 -1.63 -19.26
N LYS A 44 10.53 -2.84 -19.86
CA LYS A 44 9.26 -3.47 -20.28
C LYS A 44 8.43 -3.99 -19.11
N ALA A 45 9.05 -4.35 -17.98
CA ALA A 45 8.36 -4.82 -16.78
C ALA A 45 7.77 -3.69 -15.92
N MET A 46 8.31 -2.46 -16.02
CA MET A 46 7.87 -1.31 -15.23
C MET A 46 6.36 -1.00 -15.30
N PRO A 47 5.71 -1.01 -16.48
CA PRO A 47 4.26 -0.79 -16.54
C PRO A 47 3.47 -1.83 -15.75
N ALA A 48 3.86 -3.10 -15.82
CA ALA A 48 3.19 -4.17 -15.09
C ALA A 48 3.41 -4.04 -13.57
N ALA A 49 4.63 -3.69 -13.14
CA ALA A 49 4.93 -3.42 -11.74
C ALA A 49 4.10 -2.23 -11.21
N ARG A 50 3.99 -1.16 -12.00
CA ARG A 50 3.16 0.01 -11.66
C ARG A 50 1.68 -0.34 -11.53
N MET A 51 1.12 -1.10 -12.48
CA MET A 51 -0.28 -1.53 -12.41
C MET A 51 -0.57 -2.37 -11.17
N ARG A 52 0.35 -3.29 -10.83
CA ARG A 52 0.25 -4.09 -9.59
C ARG A 52 0.31 -3.21 -8.36
N ALA A 53 1.22 -2.24 -8.32
CA ALA A 53 1.34 -1.30 -7.20
C ALA A 53 0.08 -0.44 -7.03
N VAL A 54 -0.50 0.07 -8.12
CA VAL A 54 -1.77 0.80 -8.09
C VAL A 54 -2.91 -0.07 -7.55
N HIS A 55 -2.99 -1.33 -7.99
CA HIS A 55 -4.00 -2.27 -7.47
C HIS A 55 -3.81 -2.56 -5.98
N GLN A 56 -2.56 -2.74 -5.53
CA GLN A 56 -2.24 -2.91 -4.11
C GLN A 56 -2.66 -1.70 -3.27
N ILE A 57 -2.37 -0.47 -3.75
CA ILE A 57 -2.80 0.76 -3.08
C ILE A 57 -4.32 0.77 -2.89
N ASP A 58 -5.08 0.47 -3.94
CA ASP A 58 -6.56 0.43 -3.86
C ASP A 58 -7.05 -0.57 -2.82
N VAL A 59 -6.63 -1.84 -2.92
CA VAL A 59 -7.09 -2.90 -2.03
C VAL A 59 -6.72 -2.61 -0.57
N LEU A 60 -5.47 -2.20 -0.31
CA LEU A 60 -5.01 -1.91 1.04
C LEU A 60 -5.70 -0.68 1.63
N THR A 61 -5.96 0.36 0.83
CA THR A 61 -6.69 1.55 1.29
C THR A 61 -8.12 1.19 1.68
N ARG A 62 -8.81 0.37 0.88
CA ARG A 62 -10.15 -0.12 1.21
C ARG A 62 -10.18 -1.02 2.44
N ALA A 63 -9.18 -1.90 2.59
CA ALA A 63 -9.06 -2.75 3.77
C ALA A 63 -8.82 -1.93 5.04
N LYS A 64 -7.94 -0.92 4.97
CA LYS A 64 -7.66 -0.01 6.07
C LYS A 64 -8.91 0.76 6.49
N ALA A 65 -9.61 1.38 5.54
CA ALA A 65 -10.84 2.12 5.81
C ALA A 65 -11.91 1.23 6.45
N ARG A 66 -12.08 -0.01 5.95
CA ARG A 66 -13.05 -0.94 6.53
C ARG A 66 -12.69 -1.35 7.97
N LEU A 67 -11.40 -1.50 8.27
CA LEU A 67 -10.96 -1.79 9.62
C LEU A 67 -11.19 -0.59 10.56
N GLU A 68 -10.93 0.64 10.11
CA GLU A 68 -11.24 1.87 10.85
C GLU A 68 -12.75 1.95 11.18
N GLU A 69 -13.63 1.69 10.22
CA GLU A 69 -15.09 1.65 10.43
C GLU A 69 -15.54 0.58 11.45
N LEU A 70 -14.98 -0.62 11.37
CA LEU A 70 -15.31 -1.72 12.28
C LEU A 70 -14.84 -1.41 13.70
N MET A 71 -13.65 -0.82 13.82
CA MET A 71 -13.12 -0.35 15.09
C MET A 71 -14.05 0.69 15.71
N GLU A 72 -14.42 1.74 14.96
CA GLU A 72 -15.35 2.77 15.45
C GLU A 72 -16.68 2.17 15.93
N ALA A 73 -17.28 1.26 15.14
CA ALA A 73 -18.53 0.59 15.51
C ALA A 73 -18.40 -0.25 16.79
N ASP A 74 -17.30 -0.99 16.95
CA ASP A 74 -17.04 -1.80 18.14
C ASP A 74 -16.79 -0.94 19.39
N TYR A 75 -16.23 0.28 19.26
CA TYR A 75 -15.99 1.19 20.40
C TYR A 75 -17.19 2.09 20.75
N GLU A 76 -18.10 2.36 19.82
CA GLU A 76 -19.37 3.06 20.13
C GLU A 76 -20.42 2.16 20.79
N SER A 77 -20.23 0.84 20.67
CA SER A 77 -21.17 -0.18 21.19
C SER A 77 -20.87 -0.64 22.63
N ASP A 78 -19.74 -0.22 23.21
CA ASP A 78 -19.28 -0.50 24.59
C ASP A 78 -19.51 0.70 25.53
#